data_AF-A0A955KCH9-F1
#
_entry.id   AF-A0A955KCH9-F1
#
_cell.length_a   1.000
_cell.length_b   1.000
_cell.length_c   1.000
_cell.angle_alpha   90.00
_cell.angle_beta   90.00
_cell.angle_gamma   90.00
#
_symmetry.space_group_name_H-M   'P 1'
#
loop_
_entity.id
_entity.type
_entity.pdbx_description
1 polymer ?
#
loop_
_entity_poly.entity_id
_entity_poly.type
_entity_poly.pdbx_seq_one_letter_code
_entity_poly.pdbx_strand_id
1 'polypeptide(L)'
;MENNLNSHISKNIPGSILNMYKIPGLKEVVYEKYLKSREAFNREELESFDYEYSISRLKNNIISSKKDDIYALILESLNNDNIEIQRAGASFIYMTDKNTQQKLEKLVLNKVFSALNTSDIQIQRIGMNMIQFTPEKDQAELRFLTKNIIESGLNSEDIQIFRVVAKKINLAPEEYQEKLKELLYLKIKEKLSEKSIITQRIVATLIKYIPVSKQDELNRLVISKFEEAKKGGKSNEIVEPLLYLKTKMPNNSKLSREQFSKTGSKTTLFLGENLKNNLIMRHIETACFIAWKEAYENFEKWKSVGFDYVPIEPIYSFSKEKNTSLTNVVSGVLDLNLEEWYSFSCNLFKSDLDEKKKVIISTLESMGIEHGHPNNDNFCLRFNRNEDGTVDLDTVPRIYMIDFDKSFRK
;
A
#
# COMPACT_ATOMS: atom_id res chain seq x y z
N MET A 1 -14.26 -8.26 -46.18
CA MET A 1 -13.61 -9.25 -45.29
C MET A 1 -13.10 -8.51 -44.06
N GLU A 2 -14.04 -7.92 -43.32
CA GLU A 2 -13.87 -7.31 -42.01
C GLU A 2 -15.04 -7.87 -41.20
N ASN A 3 -14.73 -8.58 -40.12
CA ASN A 3 -15.60 -9.13 -39.06
C ASN A 3 -15.08 -10.51 -38.64
N ASN A 4 -14.14 -10.54 -37.68
CA ASN A 4 -13.93 -11.70 -36.80
C ASN A 4 -12.94 -11.42 -35.63
N LEU A 5 -13.09 -10.29 -34.94
CA LEU A 5 -12.38 -10.05 -33.67
C LEU A 5 -13.28 -9.77 -32.45
N ASN A 6 -14.61 -9.77 -32.61
CA ASN A 6 -15.56 -9.41 -31.55
C ASN A 6 -16.36 -10.59 -30.95
N SER A 7 -15.94 -11.85 -31.14
CA SER A 7 -16.75 -13.01 -30.72
C SER A 7 -16.23 -13.82 -29.52
N HIS A 8 -15.18 -13.40 -28.81
CA HIS A 8 -14.62 -14.21 -27.71
C HIS A 8 -14.47 -13.55 -26.33
N ILE A 9 -15.00 -12.35 -26.09
CA ILE A 9 -14.83 -11.67 -24.78
C ILE A 9 -16.14 -11.47 -24.00
N SER A 10 -17.29 -11.95 -24.46
CA SER A 10 -18.50 -11.96 -23.64
C SER A 10 -19.25 -13.28 -23.72
N LYS A 11 -19.16 -14.05 -22.63
CA LYS A 11 -20.26 -14.75 -21.96
C LYS A 11 -19.69 -15.58 -20.79
N ASN A 12 -20.29 -15.39 -19.62
CA ASN A 12 -20.16 -16.17 -18.39
C ASN A 12 -18.99 -15.82 -17.45
N ILE A 13 -19.12 -14.68 -16.76
CA ILE A 13 -18.67 -14.59 -15.36
C ILE A 13 -19.77 -15.31 -14.55
N PRO A 14 -19.53 -16.52 -13.99
CA PRO A 14 -20.60 -17.30 -13.36
C PRO A 14 -21.20 -16.58 -12.14
N GLY A 15 -22.50 -16.78 -11.88
CA GLY A 15 -23.18 -16.24 -10.70
C GLY A 15 -22.56 -16.64 -9.35
N SER A 16 -21.64 -17.62 -9.32
CA SER A 16 -20.82 -17.94 -8.15
C SER A 16 -19.89 -16.80 -7.74
N ILE A 17 -19.46 -15.94 -8.67
CA ILE A 17 -18.65 -14.74 -8.42
C ILE A 17 -19.44 -13.70 -7.58
N LEU A 18 -20.77 -13.69 -7.68
CA LEU A 18 -21.64 -12.76 -6.95
C LEU A 18 -21.74 -13.05 -5.45
N ASN A 19 -21.59 -14.32 -5.05
CA ASN A 19 -21.62 -14.69 -3.63
C ASN A 19 -20.28 -14.41 -2.92
N MET A 20 -19.19 -14.19 -3.66
CA MET A 20 -17.84 -14.00 -3.08
C MET A 20 -17.60 -12.58 -2.55
N TYR A 21 -18.44 -11.63 -2.96
CA TYR A 21 -18.34 -10.20 -2.62
C TYR A 21 -19.58 -9.69 -1.89
N LYS A 22 -20.40 -10.58 -1.33
CA LYS A 22 -21.45 -10.19 -0.39
C LYS A 22 -20.78 -9.60 0.85
N ILE A 23 -20.71 -8.28 0.90
CA ILE A 23 -20.55 -7.56 2.16
C ILE A 23 -21.91 -7.64 2.85
N PRO A 24 -22.01 -8.23 4.06
CA PRO A 24 -23.24 -8.20 4.83
C PRO A 24 -23.79 -6.76 4.92
N GLY A 25 -25.01 -6.53 4.43
CA GLY A 25 -25.66 -5.21 4.38
C GLY A 25 -25.68 -4.49 3.03
N LEU A 26 -24.90 -4.92 2.02
CA LEU A 26 -24.97 -4.39 0.66
C LEU A 26 -25.71 -5.38 -0.27
N LYS A 27 -26.97 -5.07 -0.62
CA LYS A 27 -27.76 -5.86 -1.60
C LYS A 27 -27.05 -5.92 -2.95
N GLU A 28 -27.38 -6.95 -3.76
CA GLU A 28 -26.90 -7.42 -5.09
C GLU A 28 -26.58 -6.38 -6.20
N VAL A 29 -26.67 -5.08 -5.88
CA VAL A 29 -26.40 -3.89 -6.68
C VAL A 29 -24.94 -3.76 -7.17
N VAL A 30 -24.04 -4.62 -6.70
CA VAL A 30 -22.58 -4.53 -6.93
C VAL A 30 -22.19 -4.83 -8.38
N TYR A 31 -22.72 -5.90 -8.98
CA TYR A 31 -22.27 -6.35 -10.30
C TYR A 31 -22.88 -5.53 -11.46
N GLU A 32 -24.14 -5.12 -11.34
CA GLU A 32 -24.75 -4.23 -12.33
C GLU A 32 -24.01 -2.89 -12.43
N LYS A 33 -23.53 -2.37 -11.29
CA LYS A 33 -22.70 -1.16 -11.27
C LYS A 33 -21.37 -1.37 -11.98
N TYR A 34 -20.70 -2.49 -11.73
CA TYR A 34 -19.48 -2.84 -12.45
C TYR A 34 -19.70 -2.91 -13.96
N LEU A 35 -20.75 -3.61 -14.41
CA LEU A 35 -21.08 -3.74 -15.83
C LEU A 35 -21.37 -2.38 -16.48
N LYS A 36 -22.16 -1.52 -15.82
CA LYS A 36 -22.46 -0.16 -16.29
C LYS A 36 -21.18 0.68 -16.42
N SER A 37 -20.29 0.62 -15.43
CA SER A 37 -18.97 1.28 -15.49
C SER A 37 -18.14 0.78 -16.67
N ARG A 38 -18.12 -0.54 -16.90
CA ARG A 38 -17.37 -1.15 -18.00
C ARG A 38 -17.88 -0.72 -19.37
N GLU A 39 -19.20 -0.71 -19.58
CA GLU A 39 -19.80 -0.24 -20.83
C GLU A 39 -19.55 1.24 -21.09
N ALA A 40 -19.58 2.08 -20.04
CA ALA A 40 -19.24 3.50 -20.17
C ALA A 40 -17.77 3.71 -20.54
N PHE A 41 -16.85 3.01 -19.86
CA PHE A 41 -15.41 3.14 -20.10
C PHE A 41 -15.00 2.69 -21.49
N ASN A 42 -15.50 1.55 -21.97
CA ASN A 42 -15.20 1.04 -23.32
C ASN A 42 -15.69 1.97 -24.44
N ARG A 43 -16.70 2.83 -24.18
CA ARG A 43 -17.16 3.84 -25.15
C ARG A 43 -16.21 5.04 -25.22
N GLU A 44 -15.56 5.40 -24.12
CA GLU A 44 -14.61 6.52 -24.04
C GLU A 44 -13.20 6.12 -24.53
N GLU A 45 -12.88 4.83 -24.58
CA GLU A 45 -11.58 4.28 -25.01
C GLU A 45 -11.32 4.41 -26.53
N LEU A 46 -12.33 4.82 -27.31
CA LEU A 46 -12.25 5.04 -28.76
C LEU A 46 -11.68 6.42 -29.15
N GLU A 47 -11.44 7.32 -28.19
CA GLU A 47 -10.80 8.62 -28.41
C GLU A 47 -9.34 8.58 -27.94
N SER A 48 -8.43 8.92 -28.86
CA SER A 48 -6.98 8.75 -28.78
C SER A 48 -6.35 9.23 -27.48
N PHE A 49 -5.46 8.38 -26.95
CA PHE A 49 -4.69 8.56 -25.73
C PHE A 49 -3.54 9.55 -25.93
N ASP A 50 -3.50 10.60 -25.10
CA ASP A 50 -2.26 11.32 -24.83
C ASP A 50 -1.81 10.98 -23.42
N TYR A 51 -0.71 10.24 -23.33
CA TYR A 51 -0.11 9.83 -22.07
C TYR A 51 0.64 11.05 -21.51
N GLU A 52 0.38 11.44 -20.26
CA GLU A 52 1.23 12.44 -19.59
C GLU A 52 1.47 12.06 -18.11
N TYR A 53 2.75 12.06 -17.75
CA TYR A 53 3.37 12.01 -16.43
C TYR A 53 2.99 10.87 -15.44
N SER A 54 3.67 9.73 -15.56
CA SER A 54 3.72 8.71 -14.50
C SER A 54 5.13 8.54 -13.94
N ILE A 55 5.28 8.12 -12.67
CA ILE A 55 6.60 7.81 -12.09
C ILE A 55 7.31 6.72 -12.92
N SER A 56 6.56 5.74 -13.44
CA SER A 56 7.08 4.68 -14.30
C SER A 56 7.56 5.23 -15.65
N ARG A 57 6.81 6.17 -16.27
CA ARG A 57 7.25 6.83 -17.49
C ARG A 57 8.42 7.76 -17.25
N LEU A 58 8.47 8.49 -16.13
CA LEU A 58 9.61 9.30 -15.77
C LEU A 58 10.89 8.45 -15.71
N LYS A 59 10.82 7.31 -15.01
CA LYS A 59 11.93 6.34 -14.96
C LYS A 59 12.32 5.87 -16.36
N ASN A 60 11.36 5.45 -17.17
CA ASN A 60 11.61 4.95 -18.52
C ASN A 60 12.18 6.04 -19.45
N ASN A 61 11.67 7.26 -19.37
CA ASN A 61 12.16 8.42 -20.11
C ASN A 61 13.62 8.69 -19.72
N ILE A 62 13.92 8.81 -18.42
CA ILE A 62 15.30 9.05 -17.95
C ILE A 62 16.25 7.92 -18.42
N ILE A 63 15.82 6.66 -18.35
CA ILE A 63 16.65 5.50 -18.74
C ILE A 63 16.89 5.46 -20.25
N SER A 64 15.91 5.85 -21.07
CA SER A 64 15.97 5.78 -22.54
C SER A 64 16.48 7.06 -23.20
N SER A 65 16.59 8.16 -22.45
CA SER A 65 17.04 9.47 -22.92
C SER A 65 18.53 9.52 -23.23
N LYS A 66 18.89 10.41 -24.17
CA LYS A 66 20.29 10.81 -24.39
C LYS A 66 20.77 11.63 -23.19
N LYS A 67 22.08 11.60 -22.92
CA LYS A 67 22.68 12.25 -21.73
C LYS A 67 22.26 13.71 -21.50
N ASP A 68 22.08 14.48 -22.58
CA ASP A 68 21.74 15.91 -22.47
C ASP A 68 20.28 16.13 -22.02
N ASP A 69 19.37 15.19 -22.31
CA ASP A 69 17.96 15.25 -21.91
C ASP A 69 17.75 14.77 -20.46
N ILE A 70 18.67 13.93 -19.95
CA ILE A 70 18.60 13.37 -18.58
C ILE A 70 18.62 14.48 -17.53
N TYR A 71 19.45 15.51 -17.71
CA TYR A 71 19.52 16.62 -16.76
C TYR A 71 18.19 17.36 -16.64
N ALA A 72 17.56 17.68 -17.77
CA ALA A 72 16.30 18.41 -17.81
C ALA A 72 15.18 17.63 -17.10
N LEU A 73 15.08 16.31 -17.37
CA LEU A 73 14.09 15.43 -16.74
C LEU A 73 14.30 15.31 -15.23
N ILE A 74 15.54 15.17 -14.77
CA ILE A 74 15.84 15.11 -13.34
C ILE A 74 15.51 16.45 -12.67
N LEU A 75 15.89 17.57 -13.28
CA LEU A 75 15.62 18.90 -12.76
C LEU A 75 14.11 19.16 -12.62
N GLU A 76 13.34 18.81 -13.65
CA GLU A 76 11.88 18.89 -13.64
C GLU A 76 11.28 18.05 -12.51
N SER A 77 11.76 16.82 -12.34
CA SER A 77 11.32 15.90 -11.29
C SER A 77 11.60 16.45 -9.88
N LEU A 78 12.78 17.03 -9.67
CA LEU A 78 13.17 17.64 -8.39
C LEU A 78 12.39 18.93 -8.08
N ASN A 79 11.89 19.61 -9.11
CA ASN A 79 11.06 20.80 -8.98
C ASN A 79 9.56 20.49 -8.84
N ASN A 80 9.14 19.25 -9.05
CA ASN A 80 7.76 18.83 -8.88
C ASN A 80 7.29 18.96 -7.42
N ASP A 81 6.02 19.30 -7.20
CA ASP A 81 5.45 19.43 -5.84
C ASP A 81 5.28 18.08 -5.12
N ASN A 82 5.23 16.97 -5.86
CA ASN A 82 5.10 15.63 -5.30
C ASN A 82 6.47 15.08 -4.88
N ILE A 83 6.66 14.90 -3.57
CA ILE A 83 7.91 14.42 -3.00
C ILE A 83 8.32 13.00 -3.46
N GLU A 84 7.40 12.14 -3.93
CA GLU A 84 7.80 10.86 -4.53
C GLU A 84 8.40 11.03 -5.93
N ILE A 85 7.91 12.01 -6.70
CA ILE A 85 8.51 12.38 -7.98
C ILE A 85 9.90 12.97 -7.72
N GLN A 86 10.03 13.83 -6.70
CA GLN A 86 11.34 14.33 -6.26
C GLN A 86 12.28 13.18 -5.87
N ARG A 87 11.83 12.22 -5.07
CA ARG A 87 12.63 11.04 -4.68
C ARG A 87 13.04 10.21 -5.90
N ALA A 88 12.13 10.01 -6.85
CA ALA A 88 12.44 9.29 -8.09
C ALA A 88 13.52 10.02 -8.89
N GLY A 89 13.39 11.34 -9.09
CA GLY A 89 14.41 12.17 -9.73
C GLY A 89 15.76 12.12 -9.02
N ALA A 90 15.76 12.24 -7.68
CA ALA A 90 16.98 12.17 -6.86
C ALA A 90 17.73 10.84 -7.04
N SER A 91 17.00 9.74 -7.27
CA SER A 91 17.61 8.43 -7.50
C SER A 91 18.31 8.26 -8.85
N PHE A 92 18.30 9.26 -9.73
CA PHE A 92 18.97 9.22 -11.04
C PHE A 92 20.09 10.24 -11.20
N ILE A 93 20.43 11.02 -10.16
CA ILE A 93 21.45 12.08 -10.28
C ILE A 93 22.81 11.55 -10.73
N TYR A 94 23.14 10.29 -10.40
CA TYR A 94 24.40 9.63 -10.78
C TYR A 94 24.48 9.27 -12.28
N MET A 95 23.39 9.42 -13.04
CA MET A 95 23.39 9.23 -14.50
C MET A 95 23.93 10.46 -15.24
N THR A 96 24.19 11.57 -14.54
CA THR A 96 24.70 12.82 -15.13
C THR A 96 26.23 12.91 -15.01
N ASP A 97 26.86 13.86 -15.69
CA ASP A 97 28.29 14.13 -15.49
C ASP A 97 28.58 14.69 -14.09
N LYS A 98 29.84 14.58 -13.64
CA LYS A 98 30.24 14.94 -12.26
C LYS A 98 29.90 16.39 -11.86
N ASN A 99 29.99 17.35 -12.79
CA ASN A 99 29.69 18.75 -12.48
C ASN A 99 28.18 18.96 -12.31
N THR A 100 27.40 18.34 -13.20
CA THR A 100 25.93 18.36 -13.12
C THR A 100 25.43 17.62 -11.88
N GLN A 101 26.00 16.46 -11.56
CA GLN A 101 25.68 15.70 -10.36
C GLN A 101 25.84 16.55 -9.11
N GLN A 102 26.97 17.26 -8.93
CA GLN A 102 27.19 18.12 -7.76
C GLN A 102 26.17 19.25 -7.62
N LYS A 103 25.65 19.78 -8.74
CA LYS A 103 24.58 20.79 -8.72
C LYS A 103 23.25 20.17 -8.28
N LEU A 104 22.93 18.98 -8.80
CA LEU A 104 21.71 18.25 -8.46
C LEU A 104 21.74 17.77 -7.00
N GLU A 105 22.87 17.30 -6.48
CA GLU A 105 23.05 16.91 -5.08
C GLU A 105 22.73 18.08 -4.14
N LYS A 106 23.16 19.31 -4.47
CA LYS A 106 22.81 20.52 -3.70
C LYS A 106 21.30 20.82 -3.73
N LEU A 107 20.64 20.59 -4.86
CA LEU A 107 19.19 20.74 -4.95
C LEU A 107 18.47 19.69 -4.10
N VAL A 108 18.91 18.43 -4.17
CA VAL A 108 18.39 17.33 -3.33
C VAL A 108 18.59 17.66 -1.86
N LEU A 109 19.76 18.17 -1.45
CA LEU A 109 20.04 18.59 -0.09
C LEU A 109 18.99 19.57 0.44
N ASN A 110 18.68 20.63 -0.32
CA ASN A 110 17.65 21.60 0.05
C ASN A 110 16.27 20.95 0.21
N LYS A 111 15.89 20.07 -0.71
CA LYS A 111 14.61 19.34 -0.65
C LYS A 111 14.55 18.41 0.57
N VAL A 112 15.64 17.73 0.91
CA VAL A 112 15.73 16.89 2.10
C VAL A 112 15.60 17.72 3.37
N PHE A 113 16.29 18.86 3.48
CA PHE A 113 16.13 19.76 4.64
C PHE A 113 14.68 20.25 4.79
N SER A 114 14.03 20.68 3.70
CA SER A 114 12.61 21.08 3.75
C SER A 114 11.70 19.91 4.18
N ALA A 115 11.96 18.71 3.66
CA ALA A 115 11.20 17.52 3.97
C ALA A 115 11.38 17.03 5.42
N LEU A 116 12.58 17.17 6.00
CA LEU A 116 12.83 16.78 7.40
C LEU A 116 12.26 17.80 8.40
N ASN A 117 12.14 19.07 8.03
CA ASN A 117 11.62 20.14 8.89
C ASN A 117 10.09 20.32 8.86
N THR A 118 9.37 19.55 8.04
CA THR A 118 7.91 19.53 8.05
C THR A 118 7.35 18.80 9.28
N SER A 119 6.08 19.01 9.61
CA SER A 119 5.36 18.24 10.62
C SER A 119 4.74 16.95 10.08
N ASP A 120 4.68 16.77 8.76
CA ASP A 120 4.11 15.58 8.13
C ASP A 120 5.11 14.42 8.13
N ILE A 121 4.82 13.39 8.92
CA ILE A 121 5.67 12.20 9.05
C ILE A 121 5.87 11.44 7.74
N GLN A 122 4.91 11.48 6.81
CA GLN A 122 5.06 10.82 5.50
C GLN A 122 6.07 11.56 4.63
N ILE A 123 6.04 12.91 4.66
CA ILE A 123 7.03 13.74 3.96
C ILE A 123 8.41 13.56 4.60
N GLN A 124 8.51 13.58 5.93
CA GLN A 124 9.76 13.31 6.65
C GLN A 124 10.35 11.94 6.27
N ARG A 125 9.51 10.89 6.26
CA ARG A 125 9.92 9.53 5.86
C ARG A 125 10.55 9.49 4.47
N ILE A 126 10.00 10.25 3.53
CA ILE A 126 10.50 10.31 2.15
C ILE A 126 11.81 11.11 2.10
N GLY A 127 11.90 12.24 2.80
CA GLY A 127 13.12 13.00 2.99
C GLY A 127 14.27 12.15 3.57
N MET A 128 13.99 11.35 4.60
CA MET A 128 14.97 10.41 5.19
C MET A 128 15.52 9.42 4.16
N ASN A 129 14.69 8.91 3.24
CA ASN A 129 15.12 7.98 2.19
C ASN A 129 15.96 8.65 1.08
N MET A 130 15.91 9.99 1.00
CA MET A 130 16.65 10.79 0.02
C MET A 130 18.05 11.21 0.51
N ILE A 131 18.38 11.03 1.80
CA ILE A 131 19.68 11.43 2.40
C ILE A 131 20.86 10.85 1.62
N GLN A 132 20.77 9.60 1.15
CA GLN A 132 21.83 8.96 0.38
C GLN A 132 22.17 9.65 -0.96
N PHE A 133 21.29 10.53 -1.44
CA PHE A 133 21.45 11.28 -2.69
C PHE A 133 21.92 12.74 -2.45
N THR A 134 22.23 13.12 -1.22
CA THR A 134 22.83 14.44 -0.89
C THR A 134 24.35 14.36 -0.87
N PRO A 135 25.08 15.49 -0.91
CA PRO A 135 26.54 15.48 -0.83
C PRO A 135 26.99 14.78 0.46
N GLU A 136 28.01 13.92 0.34
CA GLU A 136 28.49 13.05 1.42
C GLU A 136 28.82 13.82 2.71
N LYS A 137 29.45 14.99 2.56
CA LYS A 137 29.82 15.88 3.69
C LYS A 137 28.63 16.36 4.53
N ASP A 138 27.43 16.41 3.94
CA ASP A 138 26.21 16.94 4.60
C ASP A 138 25.34 15.78 5.15
N GLN A 139 25.61 14.53 4.77
CA GLN A 139 24.81 13.37 5.20
C GLN A 139 24.88 13.14 6.71
N ALA A 140 26.02 13.43 7.35
CA ALA A 140 26.18 13.28 8.80
C ALA A 140 25.18 14.16 9.58
N GLU A 141 25.03 15.43 9.17
CA GLU A 141 24.09 16.36 9.78
C GLU A 141 22.63 15.90 9.59
N LEU A 142 22.28 15.47 8.37
CA LEU A 142 20.94 14.97 8.07
C LEU A 142 20.59 13.69 8.84
N ARG A 143 21.56 12.81 9.04
CA ARG A 143 21.39 11.61 9.89
C ARG A 143 21.18 12.00 11.35
N PHE A 144 21.88 13.02 11.84
CA PHE A 144 21.64 13.55 13.19
C PHE A 144 20.23 14.14 13.36
N LEU A 145 19.75 14.91 12.38
CA LEU A 145 18.34 15.36 12.35
C LEU A 145 17.36 14.19 12.35
N THR A 146 17.65 13.16 11.54
CA THR A 146 16.85 11.93 11.46
C THR A 146 16.76 11.23 12.82
N LYS A 147 17.88 11.13 13.56
CA LYS A 147 17.92 10.61 14.93
C LYS A 147 16.94 11.37 15.84
N ASN A 148 16.93 12.70 15.80
CA ASN A 148 16.04 13.50 16.64
C ASN A 148 14.56 13.29 16.30
N ILE A 149 14.22 13.17 15.01
CA ILE A 149 12.86 12.84 14.57
C ILE A 149 12.47 11.45 15.09
N ILE A 150 13.39 10.48 15.03
CA ILE A 150 13.13 9.12 15.54
C ILE A 150 12.87 9.13 17.04
N GLU A 151 13.71 9.79 17.84
CA GLU A 151 13.49 9.89 19.30
C GLU A 151 12.16 10.55 19.64
N SER A 152 11.79 11.63 18.95
CA SER A 152 10.50 12.29 19.15
C SER A 152 9.34 11.37 18.75
N GLY A 153 9.42 10.72 17.58
CA GLY A 153 8.36 9.84 17.09
C GLY A 153 8.19 8.56 17.91
N LEU A 154 9.27 8.01 18.50
CA LEU A 154 9.18 6.86 19.40
C LEU A 154 8.49 7.18 20.73
N ASN A 155 8.41 8.47 21.09
CA ASN A 155 7.66 8.95 22.25
C ASN A 155 6.26 9.47 21.87
N SER A 156 5.87 9.39 20.60
CA SER A 156 4.55 9.82 20.15
C SER A 156 3.44 8.88 20.64
N GLU A 157 2.32 9.46 21.05
CA GLU A 157 1.07 8.71 21.28
C GLU A 157 0.44 8.24 19.96
N ASP A 158 0.77 8.89 18.84
CA ASP A 158 0.30 8.50 17.51
C ASP A 158 1.04 7.24 17.04
N ILE A 159 0.33 6.12 17.10
CA ILE A 159 0.88 4.81 16.74
C ILE A 159 1.37 4.73 15.28
N GLN A 160 0.85 5.57 14.37
CA GLN A 160 1.34 5.62 13.00
C GLN A 160 2.67 6.37 12.90
N ILE A 161 2.84 7.47 13.64
CA ILE A 161 4.14 8.16 13.74
C ILE A 161 5.16 7.20 14.33
N PHE A 162 4.82 6.56 15.45
CA PHE A 162 5.64 5.55 16.12
C PHE A 162 6.10 4.45 15.15
N ARG A 163 5.15 3.85 14.40
CA ARG A 163 5.45 2.80 13.40
C ARG A 163 6.40 3.30 12.32
N VAL A 164 6.16 4.49 11.77
CA VAL A 164 6.98 5.02 10.67
C VAL A 164 8.42 5.26 11.11
N VAL A 165 8.64 5.90 12.26
CA VAL A 165 10.00 6.20 12.73
C VAL A 165 10.76 4.96 13.19
N ALA A 166 10.07 3.98 13.79
CA ALA A 166 10.69 2.73 14.22
C ALA A 166 11.34 1.97 13.05
N LYS A 167 10.69 1.96 11.87
CA LYS A 167 11.22 1.37 10.64
C LYS A 167 12.43 2.14 10.05
N LYS A 168 12.86 3.26 10.66
CA LYS A 168 13.92 4.16 10.17
C LYS A 168 15.12 4.28 11.10
N ILE A 169 15.20 3.50 12.18
CA ILE A 169 16.31 3.53 13.14
C ILE A 169 17.68 3.38 12.46
N ASN A 170 17.78 2.56 11.40
CA ASN A 170 19.02 2.35 10.64
C ASN A 170 19.51 3.58 9.85
N LEU A 171 18.71 4.64 9.74
CA LEU A 171 19.11 5.89 9.09
C LEU A 171 19.73 6.89 10.09
N ALA A 172 19.63 6.66 11.40
CA ALA A 172 20.36 7.42 12.40
C ALA A 172 21.89 7.14 12.31
N PRO A 173 22.75 8.00 12.90
CA PRO A 173 24.18 7.72 12.97
C PRO A 173 24.41 6.42 13.75
N GLU A 174 25.39 5.62 13.30
CA GLU A 174 25.62 4.25 13.77
C GLU A 174 25.75 4.15 15.29
N GLU A 175 26.47 5.11 15.90
CA GLU A 175 26.68 5.20 17.35
C GLU A 175 25.39 5.33 18.19
N TYR A 176 24.28 5.76 17.59
CA TYR A 176 22.98 5.89 18.27
C TYR A 176 22.02 4.73 17.98
N GLN A 177 22.28 3.91 16.95
CA GLN A 177 21.31 2.92 16.49
C GLN A 177 20.97 1.91 17.57
N GLU A 178 21.96 1.36 18.28
CA GLU A 178 21.71 0.39 19.36
C GLU A 178 20.88 1.00 20.50
N LYS A 179 21.18 2.24 20.90
CA LYS A 179 20.39 2.96 21.92
C LYS A 179 18.93 3.17 21.48
N LEU A 180 18.71 3.48 20.21
CA LEU A 180 17.36 3.63 19.65
C LEU A 180 16.61 2.30 19.56
N LYS A 181 17.29 1.20 19.21
CA LYS A 181 16.70 -0.14 19.21
C LYS A 181 16.31 -0.58 20.62
N GLU A 182 17.14 -0.25 21.61
CA GLU A 182 16.86 -0.49 23.04
C GLU A 182 15.64 0.31 23.53
N LEU A 183 15.56 1.59 23.16
CA LEU A 183 14.36 2.41 23.43
C LEU A 183 13.11 1.81 22.76
N LEU A 184 13.21 1.38 21.51
CA LEU A 184 12.12 0.74 20.79
C LEU A 184 11.65 -0.55 21.50
N TYR A 185 12.57 -1.40 21.99
CA TYR A 185 12.21 -2.59 22.78
C TYR A 185 11.35 -2.22 24.00
N LEU A 186 11.77 -1.22 24.79
CA LEU A 186 11.01 -0.78 25.96
C LEU A 186 9.62 -0.26 25.57
N LYS A 187 9.54 0.52 24.48
CA LYS A 187 8.27 1.07 23.99
C LYS A 187 7.33 0.02 23.42
N ILE A 188 7.84 -1.00 22.72
CA ILE A 188 7.01 -2.12 22.27
C ILE A 188 6.45 -2.88 23.47
N LYS A 189 7.27 -3.14 24.49
CA LYS A 189 6.83 -3.84 25.72
C LYS A 189 5.73 -3.08 26.46
N GLU A 190 5.88 -1.76 26.59
CA GLU A 190 4.85 -0.86 27.12
C GLU A 190 3.55 -0.97 26.31
N LYS A 191 3.63 -0.83 24.99
CA LYS A 191 2.48 -0.85 24.07
C LYS A 191 1.79 -2.21 23.96
N LEU A 192 2.52 -3.32 24.11
CA LEU A 192 1.94 -4.67 24.17
C LEU A 192 1.12 -4.89 25.45
N SER A 193 1.36 -4.08 26.49
CA SER A 193 0.62 -4.12 27.75
C SER A 193 -0.67 -3.28 27.72
N GLU A 194 -0.83 -2.43 26.70
CA GLU A 194 -2.07 -1.67 26.49
C GLU A 194 -3.24 -2.61 26.11
N LYS A 195 -4.48 -2.17 26.34
CA LYS A 195 -5.68 -2.98 26.01
C LYS A 195 -6.01 -3.01 24.51
N SER A 196 -5.47 -2.07 23.73
CA SER A 196 -5.79 -1.91 22.32
C SER A 196 -5.16 -3.02 21.48
N ILE A 197 -5.98 -3.92 20.92
CA ILE A 197 -5.52 -5.00 20.02
C ILE A 197 -4.86 -4.41 18.77
N ILE A 198 -5.37 -3.29 18.27
CA ILE A 198 -4.77 -2.58 17.13
C ILE A 198 -3.36 -2.09 17.48
N THR A 199 -3.17 -1.50 18.66
CA THR A 199 -1.83 -1.08 19.11
C THR A 199 -0.90 -2.28 19.20
N GLN A 200 -1.33 -3.36 19.85
CA GLN A 200 -0.56 -4.60 20.01
C GLN A 200 -0.13 -5.18 18.65
N ARG A 201 -1.05 -5.24 17.68
CA ARG A 201 -0.78 -5.69 16.31
C ARG A 201 0.26 -4.84 15.61
N ILE A 202 0.13 -3.51 15.67
CA ILE A 202 1.08 -2.61 15.02
C ILE A 202 2.48 -2.81 15.62
N VAL A 203 2.61 -2.87 16.94
CA VAL A 203 3.93 -3.01 17.57
C VAL A 203 4.54 -4.40 17.39
N ALA A 204 3.72 -5.44 17.20
CA ALA A 204 4.22 -6.77 16.83
C ALA A 204 5.02 -6.73 15.51
N THR A 205 4.59 -5.92 14.52
CA THR A 205 5.34 -5.75 13.25
C THR A 205 6.72 -5.12 13.42
N LEU A 206 6.97 -4.50 14.59
CA LEU A 206 8.18 -3.74 14.86
C LEU A 206 9.26 -4.55 15.61
N ILE A 207 8.94 -5.75 16.07
CA ILE A 207 9.88 -6.60 16.83
C ILE A 207 11.15 -6.91 16.00
N LYS A 208 11.05 -7.03 14.68
CA LYS A 208 12.23 -7.26 13.82
C LYS A 208 13.25 -6.10 13.83
N TYR A 209 12.89 -4.93 14.36
CA TYR A 209 13.77 -3.75 14.42
C TYR A 209 14.44 -3.54 15.78
N ILE A 210 14.17 -4.39 16.79
CA ILE A 210 14.83 -4.33 18.11
C ILE A 210 16.05 -5.27 18.16
N PRO A 211 16.89 -5.23 19.21
CA PRO A 211 18.05 -6.11 19.33
C PRO A 211 17.65 -7.59 19.26
N VAL A 212 18.38 -8.38 18.46
CA VAL A 212 18.05 -9.78 18.16
C VAL A 212 17.88 -10.61 19.44
N SER A 213 18.74 -10.38 20.44
CA SER A 213 18.71 -11.06 21.73
C SER A 213 17.42 -10.88 22.54
N LYS A 214 16.59 -9.90 22.18
CA LYS A 214 15.33 -9.56 22.87
C LYS A 214 14.08 -9.89 22.08
N GLN A 215 14.21 -10.28 20.80
CA GLN A 215 13.06 -10.53 19.93
C GLN A 215 12.21 -11.71 20.43
N ASP A 216 12.84 -12.78 20.91
CA ASP A 216 12.15 -13.98 21.40
C ASP A 216 11.25 -13.70 22.61
N GLU A 217 11.68 -12.83 23.52
CA GLU A 217 10.88 -12.41 24.68
C GLU A 217 9.58 -11.75 24.22
N LEU A 218 9.68 -10.76 23.31
CA LEU A 218 8.50 -10.03 22.84
C LEU A 218 7.62 -10.90 21.93
N ASN A 219 8.20 -11.80 21.14
CA ASN A 219 7.43 -12.77 20.34
C ASN A 219 6.57 -13.66 21.25
N ARG A 220 7.10 -14.16 22.37
CA ARG A 220 6.30 -14.92 23.35
C ARG A 220 5.16 -14.09 23.95
N LEU A 221 5.43 -12.81 24.24
CA LEU A 221 4.39 -11.91 24.73
C LEU A 221 3.29 -11.70 23.67
N VAL A 222 3.66 -11.53 22.40
CA VAL A 222 2.69 -11.41 21.30
C VAL A 222 1.82 -12.66 21.18
N ILE A 223 2.40 -13.87 21.27
CA ILE A 223 1.63 -15.13 21.30
C ILE A 223 0.58 -15.10 22.42
N SER A 224 0.99 -14.72 23.64
CA SER A 224 0.06 -14.59 24.77
C SER A 224 -1.08 -13.62 24.47
N LYS A 225 -0.76 -12.45 23.87
CA LYS A 225 -1.77 -11.43 23.54
C LYS A 225 -2.74 -11.87 22.45
N PHE A 226 -2.25 -12.58 21.43
CA PHE A 226 -3.10 -13.16 20.40
C PHE A 226 -4.07 -14.20 20.98
N GLU A 227 -3.57 -15.10 21.82
CA GLU A 227 -4.40 -16.12 22.47
C GLU A 227 -5.40 -15.53 23.48
N GLU A 228 -4.99 -14.50 24.24
CA GLU A 228 -5.89 -13.73 25.11
C GLU A 228 -7.03 -13.09 24.32
N ALA A 229 -6.71 -12.45 23.18
CA ALA A 229 -7.71 -11.84 22.31
C ALA A 229 -8.65 -12.88 21.70
N LYS A 230 -8.11 -14.03 21.25
CA LYS A 230 -8.91 -15.14 20.70
C LYS A 230 -9.90 -15.68 21.74
N LYS A 231 -9.42 -15.99 22.96
CA LYS A 231 -10.27 -16.49 24.07
C LYS A 231 -11.27 -15.45 24.56
N GLY A 232 -10.93 -14.17 24.46
CA GLY A 232 -11.81 -13.05 24.79
C GLY A 232 -12.92 -12.77 23.77
N GLY A 233 -13.04 -13.57 22.70
CA GLY A 233 -14.05 -13.35 21.65
C GLY A 233 -13.78 -12.13 20.78
N LYS A 234 -12.52 -11.70 20.67
CA LYS A 234 -12.11 -10.46 19.98
C LYS A 234 -11.70 -10.68 18.53
N SER A 235 -12.19 -11.73 17.88
CA SER A 235 -11.77 -12.13 16.53
C SER A 235 -11.96 -11.04 15.47
N ASN A 236 -13.01 -10.23 15.58
CA ASN A 236 -13.24 -9.09 14.69
C ASN A 236 -12.18 -7.98 14.86
N GLU A 237 -11.78 -7.67 16.11
CA GLU A 237 -10.76 -6.65 16.41
C GLU A 237 -9.36 -7.13 16.00
N ILE A 238 -9.10 -8.44 16.09
CA ILE A 238 -7.85 -9.07 15.62
C ILE A 238 -7.63 -8.80 14.14
N VAL A 239 -8.68 -8.82 13.33
CA VAL A 239 -8.55 -8.72 11.87
C VAL A 239 -8.90 -7.35 11.30
N GLU A 240 -9.27 -6.39 12.15
CA GLU A 240 -9.72 -5.07 11.72
C GLU A 240 -8.68 -4.34 10.85
N PRO A 241 -9.06 -3.73 9.71
CA PRO A 241 -8.12 -2.99 8.87
C PRO A 241 -7.73 -1.64 9.49
N LEU A 242 -6.45 -1.26 9.36
CA LEU A 242 -5.94 0.02 9.89
C LEU A 242 -6.36 1.26 9.09
N LEU A 243 -7.05 1.08 7.96
CA LEU A 243 -7.41 2.14 7.01
C LEU A 243 -8.15 3.33 7.65
N TYR A 244 -8.96 3.08 8.68
CA TYR A 244 -9.84 4.08 9.29
C TYR A 244 -9.37 4.59 10.66
N LEU A 245 -8.16 4.25 11.12
CA LEU A 245 -7.68 4.51 12.48
C LEU A 245 -7.78 5.99 12.91
N LYS A 246 -7.56 6.94 11.98
CA LYS A 246 -7.58 8.38 12.27
C LYS A 246 -8.88 9.09 11.87
N THR A 247 -9.83 8.34 11.30
CA THR A 247 -11.05 8.92 10.75
C THR A 247 -12.04 9.25 11.87
N LYS A 248 -12.38 10.53 12.03
CA LYS A 248 -13.45 10.95 12.94
C LYS A 248 -14.79 10.71 12.26
N MET A 249 -15.66 9.91 12.87
CA MET A 249 -17.02 9.76 12.36
C MET A 249 -17.72 11.12 12.42
N PRO A 250 -18.32 11.61 11.32
CA PRO A 250 -19.22 12.75 11.43
C PRO A 250 -20.38 12.37 12.36
N ASN A 251 -20.80 13.29 13.23
CA ASN A 251 -21.85 13.07 14.23
C ASN A 251 -23.24 12.71 13.66
N ASN A 252 -23.39 12.71 12.33
CA ASN A 252 -24.62 12.43 11.63
C ASN A 252 -24.34 11.40 10.52
N SER A 253 -25.31 10.52 10.25
CA SER A 253 -25.36 9.48 9.20
C SER A 253 -25.19 9.97 7.75
N LYS A 254 -24.64 11.17 7.55
CA LYS A 254 -24.31 11.75 6.25
C LYS A 254 -23.04 11.09 5.70
N LEU A 255 -23.12 10.70 4.43
CA LEU A 255 -21.96 10.34 3.62
C LEU A 255 -20.90 11.45 3.74
N SER A 256 -19.71 11.10 4.21
CA SER A 256 -18.55 11.99 4.12
C SER A 256 -17.36 11.25 3.51
N ARG A 257 -16.36 12.01 3.09
CA ARG A 257 -15.18 11.52 2.39
C ARG A 257 -13.95 12.08 3.09
N GLU A 258 -12.99 11.22 3.39
CA GLU A 258 -11.68 11.65 3.89
C GLU A 258 -10.63 11.27 2.83
N GLN A 259 -9.88 12.27 2.37
CA GLN A 259 -8.79 12.02 1.43
C GLN A 259 -7.55 11.61 2.21
N PHE A 260 -7.11 10.39 1.96
CA PHE A 260 -5.83 9.88 2.42
C PHE A 260 -4.80 10.09 1.31
N SER A 261 -3.88 11.02 1.54
CA SER A 261 -2.74 11.24 0.65
C SER A 261 -1.72 10.12 0.86
N LYS A 262 -1.75 9.10 -0.01
CA LYS A 262 -0.53 8.34 -0.31
C LYS A 262 0.19 9.11 -1.40
N THR A 263 1.50 9.27 -1.26
CA THR A 263 2.28 9.97 -2.27
C THR A 263 2.33 9.11 -3.55
N GLY A 264 1.69 9.59 -4.63
CA GLY A 264 1.58 8.88 -5.93
C GLY A 264 0.20 8.30 -6.28
N SER A 265 -0.69 8.11 -5.31
CA SER A 265 -2.09 7.74 -5.55
C SER A 265 -2.98 8.34 -4.47
N LYS A 266 -4.13 8.93 -4.84
CA LYS A 266 -5.08 9.43 -3.83
C LYS A 266 -6.00 8.29 -3.47
N THR A 267 -6.26 8.09 -2.17
CA THR A 267 -7.31 7.18 -1.72
C THR A 267 -8.35 8.01 -0.98
N THR A 268 -9.60 7.96 -1.43
CA THR A 268 -10.73 8.55 -0.72
C THR A 268 -11.42 7.47 0.10
N LEU A 269 -11.43 7.64 1.43
CA LEU A 269 -12.18 6.80 2.35
C LEU A 269 -13.65 7.24 2.36
N PHE A 270 -14.57 6.30 2.16
CA PHE A 270 -15.99 6.58 2.36
C PHE A 270 -16.35 6.39 3.84
N LEU A 271 -16.99 7.41 4.40
CA LEU A 271 -17.48 7.42 5.78
C LEU A 271 -19.01 7.38 5.78
N GLY A 272 -19.57 6.64 6.74
CA GLY A 272 -21.00 6.35 6.87
C GLY A 272 -21.23 4.91 7.32
N GLU A 273 -22.36 4.66 7.99
CA GLU A 273 -22.68 3.40 8.70
C GLU A 273 -22.55 2.15 7.82
N ASN A 274 -22.84 2.27 6.51
CA ASN A 274 -22.77 1.16 5.55
C ASN A 274 -21.57 1.21 4.59
N LEU A 275 -20.70 2.22 4.72
CA LEU A 275 -19.60 2.48 3.78
C LEU A 275 -18.23 2.39 4.44
N LYS A 276 -18.14 2.81 5.70
CA LYS A 276 -16.93 2.65 6.51
C LYS A 276 -16.58 1.16 6.63
N ASN A 277 -15.31 0.84 6.48
CA ASN A 277 -14.78 -0.53 6.47
C ASN A 277 -15.33 -1.42 5.35
N ASN A 278 -16.06 -0.86 4.39
CA ASN A 278 -16.66 -1.63 3.28
C ASN A 278 -16.14 -1.16 1.93
N LEU A 279 -16.04 0.16 1.70
CA LEU A 279 -15.65 0.72 0.41
C LEU A 279 -14.61 1.82 0.54
N ILE A 280 -13.70 1.85 -0.43
CA ILE A 280 -12.75 2.94 -0.68
C ILE A 280 -12.78 3.32 -2.15
N MET A 281 -12.34 4.53 -2.47
CA MET A 281 -12.09 4.96 -3.85
C MET A 281 -10.61 5.20 -4.04
N ARG A 282 -10.02 4.53 -5.02
CA ARG A 282 -8.65 4.77 -5.47
C ARG A 282 -8.66 5.68 -6.68
N HIS A 283 -7.80 6.68 -6.66
CA HIS A 283 -7.50 7.55 -7.80
C HIS A 283 -6.15 7.09 -8.34
N ILE A 284 -6.16 6.32 -9.42
CA ILE A 284 -4.96 5.68 -9.98
C ILE A 284 -4.82 6.04 -11.45
N GLU A 285 -3.61 5.96 -11.97
CA GLU A 285 -3.35 6.14 -13.39
C GLU A 285 -4.13 5.11 -14.21
N THR A 286 -4.64 5.54 -15.36
CA THR A 286 -5.49 4.73 -16.23
C THR A 286 -4.74 3.49 -16.75
N ALA A 287 -3.44 3.61 -17.03
CA ALA A 287 -2.62 2.47 -17.42
C ALA A 287 -2.55 1.39 -16.31
N CYS A 288 -2.36 1.81 -15.07
CA CYS A 288 -2.39 0.93 -13.89
C CYS A 288 -3.77 0.30 -13.70
N PHE A 289 -4.84 1.07 -13.92
CA PHE A 289 -6.21 0.55 -13.86
C PHE A 289 -6.47 -0.52 -14.93
N ILE A 290 -5.97 -0.36 -16.16
CA ILE A 290 -6.13 -1.35 -17.22
C ILE A 290 -5.49 -2.68 -16.82
N ALA A 291 -4.28 -2.66 -16.26
CA ALA A 291 -3.61 -3.86 -15.75
C ALA A 291 -4.40 -4.51 -14.60
N TRP A 292 -4.89 -3.72 -13.65
CA TRP A 292 -5.74 -4.21 -12.57
C TRP A 292 -7.04 -4.85 -13.09
N LYS A 293 -7.73 -4.18 -14.01
CA LYS A 293 -8.98 -4.66 -14.62
C LYS A 293 -8.77 -5.98 -15.36
N GLU A 294 -7.70 -6.11 -16.13
CA GLU A 294 -7.37 -7.36 -16.82
C GLU A 294 -7.14 -8.52 -15.84
N ALA A 295 -6.31 -8.29 -14.81
CA ALA A 295 -6.09 -9.30 -13.77
C ALA A 295 -7.40 -9.67 -13.07
N TYR A 296 -8.28 -8.70 -12.82
CA TYR A 296 -9.55 -8.91 -12.14
C TYR A 296 -10.58 -9.67 -13.00
N GLU A 297 -10.65 -9.39 -14.31
CA GLU A 297 -11.62 -10.02 -15.22
C GLU A 297 -11.22 -11.43 -15.68
N ASN A 298 -9.94 -11.81 -15.55
CA ASN A 298 -9.43 -13.09 -16.05
C ASN A 298 -9.66 -14.27 -15.08
N PHE A 299 -10.92 -14.53 -14.75
CA PHE A 299 -11.31 -15.60 -13.81
C PHE A 299 -10.85 -17.00 -14.24
N GLU A 300 -10.96 -17.35 -15.52
CA GLU A 300 -10.57 -18.68 -16.00
C GLU A 300 -9.09 -18.97 -15.79
N LYS A 301 -8.22 -17.94 -15.91
CA LYS A 301 -6.81 -18.09 -15.58
C LYS A 301 -6.60 -18.35 -14.09
N TRP A 302 -7.29 -17.65 -13.20
CA TRP A 302 -7.21 -17.88 -11.75
C TRP A 302 -7.74 -19.27 -11.35
N LYS A 303 -8.85 -19.69 -11.95
CA LYS A 303 -9.41 -21.03 -11.77
C LYS A 303 -8.46 -22.12 -12.24
N SER A 304 -7.78 -21.91 -13.37
CA SER A 304 -6.81 -22.88 -13.92
C SER A 304 -5.60 -23.12 -13.00
N VAL A 305 -5.29 -22.18 -12.11
CA VAL A 305 -4.19 -22.29 -11.13
C VAL A 305 -4.67 -22.60 -9.71
N GLY A 306 -5.93 -23.02 -9.56
CA GLY A 306 -6.46 -23.57 -8.31
C GLY A 306 -7.18 -22.58 -7.40
N PHE A 307 -7.41 -21.33 -7.81
CA PHE A 307 -8.27 -20.42 -7.04
C PHE A 307 -9.75 -20.61 -7.41
N ASP A 308 -10.61 -20.76 -6.41
CA ASP A 308 -12.07 -20.69 -6.57
C ASP A 308 -12.58 -19.23 -6.63
N TYR A 309 -11.68 -18.25 -6.46
CA TYR A 309 -11.94 -16.80 -6.45
C TYR A 309 -10.92 -16.03 -7.30
N VAL A 310 -11.14 -14.73 -7.50
CA VAL A 310 -10.13 -13.83 -8.08
C VAL A 310 -9.29 -13.24 -6.93
N PRO A 311 -7.99 -13.58 -6.79
CA PRO A 311 -7.15 -13.21 -5.65
C PRO A 311 -6.52 -11.80 -5.80
N ILE A 312 -7.26 -10.89 -6.42
CA ILE A 312 -6.89 -9.51 -6.69
C ILE A 312 -7.91 -8.59 -6.03
N GLU A 313 -7.47 -7.40 -5.62
CA GLU A 313 -8.33 -6.38 -5.02
C GLU A 313 -9.64 -6.20 -5.81
N PRO A 314 -10.81 -6.26 -5.17
CA PRO A 314 -12.09 -6.27 -5.88
C PRO A 314 -12.46 -4.90 -6.46
N ILE A 315 -12.98 -4.90 -7.69
CA ILE A 315 -13.47 -3.70 -8.38
C ILE A 315 -15.01 -3.69 -8.37
N TYR A 316 -15.61 -2.68 -7.75
CA TYR A 316 -17.08 -2.51 -7.66
C TYR A 316 -17.62 -1.61 -8.77
N SER A 317 -16.96 -0.49 -9.01
CA SER A 317 -17.32 0.46 -10.06
C SER A 317 -16.13 1.34 -10.37
N PHE A 318 -16.10 1.94 -11.54
CA PHE A 318 -15.05 2.86 -11.93
C PHE A 318 -15.56 3.93 -12.90
N SER A 319 -14.83 5.03 -12.97
CA SER A 319 -15.09 6.13 -13.90
C SER A 319 -13.79 6.86 -14.20
N LYS A 320 -13.55 7.19 -15.47
CA LYS A 320 -12.44 8.06 -15.87
C LYS A 320 -12.68 9.47 -15.34
N GLU A 321 -11.62 10.12 -14.86
CA GLU A 321 -11.70 11.53 -14.47
C GLU A 321 -11.44 12.42 -15.68
N LYS A 322 -12.37 13.33 -15.98
CA LYS A 322 -12.33 14.18 -17.17
C LYS A 322 -11.05 15.01 -17.19
N ASN A 323 -10.40 15.09 -18.35
CA ASN A 323 -9.18 15.89 -18.58
C ASN A 323 -7.99 15.48 -17.69
N THR A 324 -7.94 14.23 -17.22
CA THR A 324 -6.80 13.68 -16.48
C THR A 324 -6.45 12.29 -16.99
N SER A 325 -5.25 11.82 -16.66
CA SER A 325 -4.83 10.43 -16.87
C SER A 325 -5.32 9.48 -15.76
N LEU A 326 -6.21 9.93 -14.87
CA LEU A 326 -6.66 9.17 -13.71
C LEU A 326 -8.00 8.46 -13.93
N THR A 327 -8.12 7.30 -13.31
CA THR A 327 -9.36 6.54 -13.17
C THR A 327 -9.71 6.43 -11.69
N ASN A 328 -10.95 6.78 -11.37
CA ASN A 328 -11.54 6.61 -10.04
C ASN A 328 -12.12 5.19 -9.94
N VAL A 329 -11.58 4.37 -9.05
CA VAL A 329 -11.98 2.98 -8.86
C VAL A 329 -12.53 2.79 -7.45
N VAL A 330 -13.80 2.40 -7.35
CA VAL A 330 -14.41 1.99 -6.09
C VAL A 330 -14.07 0.53 -5.84
N SER A 331 -13.43 0.28 -4.70
CA SER A 331 -12.91 -1.01 -4.27
C SER A 331 -13.41 -1.39 -2.88
N GLY A 332 -13.36 -2.68 -2.57
CA GLY A 332 -13.76 -3.23 -1.28
C GLY A 332 -12.64 -3.13 -0.26
N VAL A 333 -13.00 -2.83 0.98
CA VAL A 333 -12.08 -2.90 2.12
C VAL A 333 -11.96 -4.36 2.56
N LEU A 334 -10.73 -4.84 2.59
CA LEU A 334 -10.36 -6.16 3.10
C LEU A 334 -10.04 -6.07 4.60
N ASP A 335 -9.71 -7.21 5.22
CA ASP A 335 -9.27 -7.25 6.60
C ASP A 335 -7.79 -6.77 6.68
N LEU A 336 -7.01 -7.20 7.66
CA LEU A 336 -5.60 -6.82 7.79
C LEU A 336 -4.67 -7.33 6.66
N ASN A 337 -3.49 -6.72 6.55
CA ASN A 337 -2.43 -7.19 5.64
C ASN A 337 -1.64 -8.37 6.23
N LEU A 338 -0.92 -9.06 5.35
CA LEU A 338 -0.17 -10.28 5.65
C LEU A 338 1.01 -10.02 6.61
N GLU A 339 1.66 -8.84 6.56
CA GLU A 339 2.72 -8.47 7.51
C GLU A 339 2.17 -8.44 8.95
N GLU A 340 1.04 -7.76 9.16
CA GLU A 340 0.40 -7.67 10.46
C GLU A 340 -0.10 -9.03 10.94
N TRP A 341 -0.72 -9.81 10.05
CA TRP A 341 -1.18 -11.16 10.40
C TRP A 341 -0.04 -12.05 10.86
N TYR A 342 1.04 -12.16 10.09
CA TYR A 342 2.20 -12.98 10.47
C TYR A 342 2.83 -12.51 11.78
N SER A 343 2.93 -11.20 11.97
CA SER A 343 3.56 -10.64 13.16
C SER A 343 2.73 -10.90 14.42
N PHE A 344 1.40 -10.78 14.35
CA PHE A 344 0.53 -10.91 15.52
C PHE A 344 0.06 -12.34 15.79
N SER A 345 -0.25 -13.12 14.75
CA SER A 345 -0.64 -14.54 14.88
C SER A 345 0.56 -15.49 15.01
N CYS A 346 1.78 -14.94 14.99
CA CYS A 346 3.03 -15.69 15.00
C CYS A 346 3.09 -16.76 13.90
N ASN A 347 2.87 -16.32 12.65
CA ASN A 347 2.94 -17.12 11.43
C ASN A 347 1.86 -18.20 11.28
N LEU A 348 0.69 -18.05 11.92
CA LEU A 348 -0.45 -18.93 11.68
C LEU A 348 -0.81 -18.94 10.17
N PHE A 349 -0.97 -20.13 9.60
CA PHE A 349 -1.21 -20.38 8.16
C PHE A 349 -0.11 -19.88 7.19
N LYS A 350 1.09 -19.59 7.69
CA LYS A 350 2.15 -19.02 6.85
C LYS A 350 2.51 -19.87 5.63
N SER A 351 2.56 -21.18 5.77
CA SER A 351 2.88 -22.08 4.64
C SER A 351 1.84 -21.94 3.52
N ASP A 352 0.55 -22.09 3.87
CA ASP A 352 -0.56 -22.01 2.91
C ASP A 352 -0.65 -20.62 2.25
N LEU A 353 -0.46 -19.55 3.03
CA LEU A 353 -0.55 -18.19 2.55
C LEU A 353 0.66 -17.80 1.68
N ASP A 354 1.88 -18.24 2.02
CA ASP A 354 3.08 -18.00 1.20
C ASP A 354 3.02 -18.78 -0.12
N GLU A 355 2.45 -19.99 -0.14
CA GLU A 355 2.21 -20.73 -1.37
C GLU A 355 1.21 -20.00 -2.28
N LYS A 356 0.03 -19.64 -1.76
CA LYS A 356 -0.96 -18.86 -2.52
C LYS A 356 -0.39 -17.55 -3.03
N LYS A 357 0.41 -16.84 -2.22
CA LYS A 357 1.11 -15.61 -2.62
C LYS A 357 2.01 -15.84 -3.84
N LYS A 358 2.81 -16.91 -3.86
CA LYS A 358 3.69 -17.26 -4.99
C LYS A 358 2.89 -17.56 -6.26
N VAL A 359 1.77 -18.29 -6.13
CA VAL A 359 0.88 -18.57 -7.27
C VAL A 359 0.27 -17.28 -7.82
N ILE A 360 -0.13 -16.33 -6.96
CA ILE A 360 -0.65 -15.03 -7.40
C ILE A 360 0.38 -14.26 -8.23
N ILE A 361 1.61 -14.13 -7.72
CA ILE A 361 2.67 -13.37 -8.39
C ILE A 361 3.01 -13.98 -9.74
N SER A 362 3.28 -15.29 -9.79
CA SER A 362 3.63 -15.99 -11.04
C SER A 362 2.49 -15.96 -12.07
N THR A 363 1.24 -15.98 -11.61
CA THR A 363 0.07 -15.89 -12.49
C THR A 363 -0.03 -14.50 -13.13
N LEU A 364 0.17 -13.42 -12.36
CA LEU A 364 0.23 -12.06 -12.91
C LEU A 364 1.37 -11.89 -13.92
N GLU A 365 2.55 -12.42 -13.60
CA GLU A 365 3.69 -12.42 -14.54
C GLU A 365 3.35 -13.13 -15.84
N SER A 366 2.63 -14.27 -15.77
CA SER A 366 2.18 -15.00 -16.97
C SER A 366 1.11 -14.26 -17.79
N MET A 367 0.44 -13.27 -17.20
CA MET A 367 -0.47 -12.35 -17.88
C MET A 367 0.27 -11.12 -18.45
N GLY A 368 1.59 -11.02 -18.26
CA GLY A 368 2.37 -9.84 -18.63
C GLY A 368 2.15 -8.64 -17.71
N ILE A 369 1.63 -8.86 -16.49
CA ILE A 369 1.34 -7.80 -15.52
C ILE A 369 2.43 -7.78 -14.44
N GLU A 370 3.14 -6.67 -14.33
CA GLU A 370 4.06 -6.40 -13.22
C GLU A 370 3.38 -5.48 -12.21
N HIS A 371 3.37 -5.86 -10.93
CA HIS A 371 2.73 -5.07 -9.88
C HIS A 371 3.60 -3.93 -9.33
N GLY A 372 4.92 -4.06 -9.45
CA GLY A 372 5.91 -3.08 -9.01
C GLY A 372 6.44 -3.27 -7.58
N HIS A 373 5.69 -3.89 -6.66
CA HIS A 373 6.11 -4.04 -5.25
C HIS A 373 5.38 -5.17 -4.47
N PRO A 374 5.55 -6.47 -4.80
CA PRO A 374 4.80 -7.59 -4.18
C PRO A 374 5.32 -8.01 -2.78
N ASN A 375 5.37 -7.07 -1.83
CA ASN A 375 5.73 -7.32 -0.43
C ASN A 375 4.49 -7.73 0.41
N ASN A 376 4.69 -8.21 1.65
CA ASN A 376 3.59 -8.68 2.51
C ASN A 376 2.58 -7.57 2.89
N ASP A 377 2.98 -6.30 2.85
CA ASP A 377 2.08 -5.17 3.15
C ASP A 377 1.02 -5.00 2.04
N ASN A 378 1.30 -5.53 0.84
CA ASN A 378 0.42 -5.48 -0.33
C ASN A 378 -0.40 -6.74 -0.56
N PHE A 379 -0.41 -7.66 0.40
CA PHE A 379 -1.35 -8.76 0.43
C PHE A 379 -2.26 -8.58 1.63
N CYS A 380 -3.57 -8.48 1.38
CA CYS A 380 -4.60 -8.42 2.42
C CYS A 380 -5.32 -9.74 2.54
N LEU A 381 -5.85 -9.99 3.72
CA LEU A 381 -6.60 -11.19 4.03
C LEU A 381 -8.11 -10.91 4.03
N ARG A 382 -8.89 -11.96 3.83
CA ARG A 382 -10.33 -11.98 4.10
C ARG A 382 -10.67 -13.26 4.84
N PHE A 383 -11.06 -13.11 6.09
CA PHE A 383 -11.48 -14.23 6.92
C PHE A 383 -12.93 -14.59 6.68
N ASN A 384 -13.22 -15.88 6.83
CA ASN A 384 -14.59 -16.37 6.90
C ASN A 384 -15.27 -15.81 8.14
N ARG A 385 -16.59 -15.66 8.07
CA ARG A 385 -17.41 -15.18 9.18
C ARG A 385 -18.53 -16.18 9.41
N ASN A 386 -18.81 -16.47 10.68
CA ASN A 386 -19.93 -17.30 11.11
C ASN A 386 -21.26 -16.56 10.88
N GLU A 387 -22.38 -17.26 11.09
CA GLU A 387 -23.73 -16.70 10.88
C GLU A 387 -24.00 -15.45 11.76
N ASP A 388 -23.37 -15.39 12.94
CA ASP A 388 -23.44 -14.25 13.87
C ASP A 388 -22.49 -13.09 13.49
N GLY A 389 -21.74 -13.22 12.40
CA GLY A 389 -20.78 -12.23 11.91
C GLY A 389 -19.42 -12.28 12.60
N THR A 390 -19.18 -13.22 13.52
CA THR A 390 -17.86 -13.40 14.15
C THR A 390 -16.87 -13.98 13.15
N VAL A 391 -15.63 -13.47 13.20
CA VAL A 391 -14.54 -13.97 12.36
C VAL A 391 -14.07 -15.34 12.83
N ASP A 392 -13.97 -16.27 11.88
CA ASP A 392 -13.35 -17.58 12.03
C ASP A 392 -11.83 -17.47 11.82
N LEU A 393 -11.07 -17.72 12.88
CA LEU A 393 -9.61 -17.69 12.89
C LEU A 393 -8.97 -19.07 12.73
N ASP A 394 -9.77 -20.13 12.66
CA ASP A 394 -9.30 -21.52 12.61
C ASP A 394 -9.25 -22.05 11.17
N THR A 395 -9.79 -21.31 10.21
CA THR A 395 -9.64 -21.60 8.77
C THR A 395 -8.67 -20.65 8.08
N VAL A 396 -7.95 -21.18 7.08
CA VAL A 396 -7.02 -20.39 6.27
C VAL A 396 -7.82 -19.30 5.54
N PRO A 397 -7.52 -18.01 5.77
CA PRO A 397 -8.24 -16.93 5.12
C PRO A 397 -7.93 -16.88 3.62
N ARG A 398 -8.80 -16.22 2.86
CA ARG A 398 -8.49 -15.85 1.47
C ARG A 398 -7.45 -14.74 1.47
N ILE A 399 -6.53 -14.80 0.51
CA ILE A 399 -5.48 -13.80 0.31
C ILE A 399 -5.72 -13.05 -1.01
N TYR A 400 -5.55 -11.73 -0.97
CA TYR A 400 -5.75 -10.82 -2.09
C TYR A 400 -4.55 -9.91 -2.24
N MET A 401 -4.07 -9.75 -3.47
CA MET A 401 -3.08 -8.73 -3.80
C MET A 401 -3.78 -7.39 -3.99
N ILE A 402 -3.24 -6.33 -3.40
CA ILE A 402 -3.79 -4.96 -3.43
C ILE A 402 -2.77 -3.97 -3.96
N ASP A 403 -3.17 -2.69 -4.06
CA ASP A 403 -2.25 -1.58 -4.36
C ASP A 403 -1.67 -1.63 -5.78
N PHE A 404 -2.56 -1.73 -6.75
CA PHE A 404 -2.25 -1.75 -8.18
C PHE A 404 -1.79 -0.39 -8.74
N ASP A 405 -1.51 0.60 -7.90
CA ASP A 405 -1.18 1.96 -8.31
C ASP A 405 0.18 2.09 -9.01
N LYS A 406 1.02 1.05 -8.97
CA LYS A 406 2.27 0.92 -9.72
C LYS A 406 2.29 -0.27 -10.67
N SER A 407 1.12 -0.83 -10.97
CA SER A 407 1.04 -1.96 -11.89
C SER A 407 1.13 -1.51 -13.35
N PHE A 408 1.80 -2.30 -14.19
CA PHE A 408 1.88 -2.01 -15.62
C PHE A 408 2.00 -3.29 -16.44
N ARG A 409 1.64 -3.20 -17.73
CA ARG A 409 1.89 -4.26 -18.69
C ARG A 409 3.34 -4.21 -19.17
N LYS A 410 3.96 -5.38 -19.28
CA LYS A 410 5.26 -5.57 -19.94
C LYS A 410 5.15 -5.49 -21.45
#